data_AF-A0A1Y4D657-F1
#
_entry.id   AF-A0A1Y4D657-F1
#
_cell.length_a   1.000
_cell.length_b   1.000
_cell.length_c   1.000
_cell.angle_alpha   90.00
_cell.angle_beta   90.00
_cell.angle_gamma   90.00
#
_symmetry.space_group_name_H-M   'P 1'
#
loop_
_entity.id
_entity.type
_entity.pdbx_description
1 polymer ?
#
loop_
_entity_poly.entity_id
_entity_poly.type
_entity_poly.pdbx_seq_one_letter_code
_entity_poly.pdbx_strand_id
1 'polypeptide(L)'
;MKFASIFVTFLMVIFFNSVAIQAQEQCFPEKILSSHTKHCTLKGYYIEEVMDIPSEIMINIQGEEIRLVADPEAIEKNFKGMEGKKFQITYEKVYGFVGDGCDEYLRFVSAKNIN
;
A
#
# COMPACT_ATOMS: atom_id res chain seq x y z
N MET A 1 63.04 -40.54 -5.23
CA MET A 1 61.87 -40.69 -4.34
C MET A 1 61.93 -39.64 -3.25
N LYS A 2 60.92 -38.76 -3.19
CA LYS A 2 60.28 -38.22 -1.98
C LYS A 2 59.21 -37.24 -2.45
N PHE A 3 58.04 -37.82 -2.68
CA PHE A 3 56.78 -37.11 -2.78
C PHE A 3 56.50 -36.48 -1.41
N ALA A 4 56.28 -35.17 -1.37
CA ALA A 4 55.75 -34.52 -0.18
C ALA A 4 54.90 -33.31 -0.61
N SER A 5 53.61 -33.39 -0.25
CA SER A 5 52.69 -32.28 -0.06
C SER A 5 52.18 -31.54 -1.30
N ILE A 6 51.54 -32.27 -2.22
CA ILE A 6 50.38 -31.75 -2.93
C ILE A 6 49.16 -32.11 -2.08
N PHE A 7 48.88 -31.35 -1.04
CA PHE A 7 47.56 -31.30 -0.41
C PHE A 7 47.53 -30.05 0.45
N VAL A 8 46.40 -29.37 0.46
CA VAL A 8 46.09 -28.15 1.24
C VAL A 8 46.47 -26.81 0.57
N THR A 9 45.96 -26.60 -0.65
CA THR A 9 45.47 -25.27 -1.08
C THR A 9 44.21 -25.44 -1.94
N PHE A 10 43.29 -26.29 -1.46
CA PHE A 10 41.94 -26.41 -1.99
C PHE A 10 40.96 -26.12 -0.86
N LEU A 11 41.05 -24.93 -0.26
CA LEU A 11 40.04 -24.41 0.67
C LEU A 11 40.32 -22.93 0.97
N MET A 12 40.43 -22.06 -0.05
CA MET A 12 39.95 -20.69 0.17
C MET A 12 38.43 -20.78 0.15
N VAL A 13 37.95 -21.16 1.32
CA VAL A 13 36.59 -20.99 1.79
C VAL A 13 36.15 -19.63 1.31
N ILE A 14 35.10 -19.67 0.48
CA ILE A 14 34.20 -18.59 0.15
C ILE A 14 33.71 -18.09 1.50
N PHE A 15 34.49 -17.21 2.13
CA PHE A 15 34.14 -16.60 3.39
C PHE A 15 33.10 -15.54 3.08
N PHE A 16 31.87 -16.05 3.06
CA PHE A 16 30.78 -15.55 3.85
C PHE A 16 30.48 -14.08 3.71
N ASN A 17 29.29 -13.90 3.15
CA ASN A 17 28.41 -12.78 3.38
C ASN A 17 28.90 -11.52 2.70
N SER A 18 28.78 -11.54 1.37
CA SER A 18 27.80 -10.66 0.74
C SER A 18 26.56 -10.57 1.64
N VAL A 19 26.64 -9.72 2.66
CA VAL A 19 25.48 -8.98 3.13
C VAL A 19 25.17 -8.10 1.92
N ALA A 20 24.54 -8.71 0.92
CA ALA A 20 23.46 -8.02 0.24
C ALA A 20 22.58 -7.64 1.41
N ILE A 21 22.80 -6.43 1.92
CA ILE A 21 21.76 -5.63 2.49
C ILE A 21 20.73 -5.68 1.37
N GLN A 22 19.84 -6.67 1.41
CA GLN A 22 18.53 -6.52 0.85
C GLN A 22 18.10 -5.24 1.52
N ALA A 23 18.23 -4.14 0.79
CA ALA A 23 17.50 -2.94 1.08
C ALA A 23 16.07 -3.45 1.10
N GLN A 24 15.59 -3.85 2.29
CA GLN A 24 14.18 -4.00 2.53
C GLN A 24 13.67 -2.66 2.06
N GLU A 25 12.87 -2.68 1.00
CA GLU A 25 12.30 -1.49 0.40
C GLU A 25 11.60 -0.77 1.54
N GLN A 26 12.25 0.27 2.08
CA GLN A 26 11.71 0.97 3.23
C GLN A 26 10.61 1.87 2.66
N CYS A 27 9.37 1.36 2.61
CA CYS A 27 8.19 2.18 2.35
C CYS A 27 7.74 2.98 3.58
N PHE A 28 8.62 3.11 4.57
CA PHE A 28 8.47 3.97 5.73
C PHE A 28 9.56 5.06 5.75
N PRO A 29 9.19 6.34 5.93
CA PRO A 29 7.82 6.83 6.00
C PRO A 29 7.11 6.71 4.63
N GLU A 30 5.79 6.61 4.65
CA GLU A 30 4.97 6.64 3.44
C GLU A 30 5.29 7.89 2.60
N LYS A 31 5.22 7.74 1.28
CA LYS A 31 5.47 8.84 0.34
C LYS A 31 4.21 9.17 -0.44
N ILE A 32 3.72 10.39 -0.29
CA ILE A 32 2.63 10.92 -1.13
C ILE A 32 3.19 11.22 -2.52
N LEU A 33 2.68 10.53 -3.53
CA LEU A 33 3.08 10.69 -4.93
C LEU A 33 2.24 11.75 -5.64
N SER A 34 0.95 11.84 -5.33
CA SER A 34 0.05 12.87 -5.85
C SER A 34 -1.22 12.99 -4.99
N SER A 35 -1.91 14.13 -5.08
CA SER A 35 -3.17 14.40 -4.37
C SER A 35 -4.19 14.98 -5.35
N HIS A 36 -5.43 14.50 -5.28
CA HIS A 36 -6.49 14.84 -6.22
C HIS A 36 -7.79 15.13 -5.49
N THR A 37 -8.48 16.21 -5.89
CA THR A 37 -9.85 16.48 -5.47
C THR A 37 -10.79 16.38 -6.65
N LYS A 38 -11.80 15.52 -6.56
CA LYS A 38 -12.75 15.23 -7.65
C LYS A 38 -14.17 15.09 -7.14
N HIS A 39 -15.15 15.23 -8.04
CA HIS A 39 -16.53 14.87 -7.76
C HIS A 39 -16.73 13.39 -8.07
N CYS A 40 -17.39 12.68 -7.16
CA CYS A 40 -17.68 11.25 -7.30
C CYS A 40 -19.08 10.91 -6.80
N THR A 41 -19.52 9.69 -7.12
CA THR A 41 -20.71 9.08 -6.50
C THR A 41 -20.26 7.88 -5.68
N LEU A 42 -20.67 7.78 -4.42
CA LEU A 42 -20.38 6.61 -3.59
C LEU A 42 -21.14 5.39 -4.14
N LYS A 43 -20.43 4.30 -4.40
CA LYS A 43 -21.00 3.02 -4.82
C LYS A 43 -21.24 2.08 -3.63
N GLY A 44 -20.33 2.09 -2.67
CA GLY A 44 -20.40 1.28 -1.46
C GLY A 44 -19.09 1.36 -0.69
N TYR A 45 -18.96 0.56 0.36
CA TYR A 45 -17.75 0.45 1.15
C TYR A 45 -17.61 -0.96 1.74
N TYR A 46 -16.40 -1.30 2.15
CA TYR A 46 -16.07 -2.53 2.85
C TYR A 46 -15.22 -2.17 4.08
N ILE A 47 -15.70 -2.56 5.26
CA ILE A 47 -14.94 -2.44 6.51
C ILE A 47 -14.46 -3.84 6.85
N GLU A 48 -13.15 -4.00 6.93
CA GLU A 48 -12.50 -5.24 7.30
C GLU A 48 -12.14 -5.21 8.78
N GLU A 49 -12.41 -6.31 9.47
CA GLU A 49 -12.12 -6.47 10.90
C GLU A 49 -10.72 -7.03 11.14
N VAL A 50 -10.11 -7.60 10.10
CA VAL A 50 -8.73 -8.11 10.12
C VAL A 50 -7.73 -6.96 9.92
N MET A 51 -6.84 -6.76 10.89
CA MET A 51 -5.85 -5.66 10.89
C MET A 51 -4.97 -5.57 9.63
N ASP A 52 -4.66 -6.70 9.01
CA ASP A 52 -3.71 -6.76 7.88
C ASP A 52 -4.39 -6.54 6.52
N ILE A 53 -5.72 -6.47 6.47
CA ILE A 53 -6.46 -6.25 5.23
C ILE A 53 -7.05 -4.83 5.26
N PRO A 54 -6.76 -3.99 4.26
CA PRO A 54 -7.23 -2.61 4.25
C PRO A 54 -8.75 -2.55 4.06
N SER A 55 -9.38 -1.64 4.80
CA SER A 55 -10.76 -1.25 4.52
C SER A 55 -10.81 -0.34 3.29
N GLU A 56 -11.91 -0.40 2.53
CA GLU A 56 -12.01 0.23 1.23
C GLU A 56 -13.33 0.99 1.05
N ILE A 57 -13.29 2.08 0.29
CA ILE A 57 -14.48 2.74 -0.27
C ILE A 57 -14.47 2.63 -1.79
N MET A 58 -15.63 2.34 -2.38
CA MET A 58 -15.84 2.26 -3.81
C MET A 58 -16.56 3.50 -4.28
N ILE A 59 -15.92 4.26 -5.17
CA ILE A 59 -16.48 5.49 -5.73
C ILE A 59 -16.53 5.40 -7.25
N ASN A 60 -17.45 6.12 -7.87
CA ASN A 60 -17.48 6.31 -9.31
C ASN A 60 -17.10 7.74 -9.67
N ILE A 61 -16.08 7.88 -10.53
CA ILE A 61 -15.65 9.16 -11.11
C ILE A 61 -15.80 9.04 -12.63
N GLN A 62 -16.67 9.86 -13.23
CA GLN A 62 -16.85 9.92 -14.69
C GLN A 62 -17.13 8.57 -15.38
N GLY A 63 -17.78 7.62 -14.68
CA GLY A 63 -18.09 6.30 -15.20
C GLY A 63 -17.09 5.21 -14.77
N GLU A 64 -15.91 5.59 -14.26
CA GLU A 64 -14.89 4.67 -13.78
C GLU A 64 -15.07 4.39 -12.28
N GLU A 65 -15.02 3.12 -11.89
CA GLU A 65 -15.02 2.72 -10.48
C GLU A 65 -13.59 2.74 -9.95
N ILE A 66 -13.41 3.40 -8.81
CA ILE A 66 -12.13 3.56 -8.12
C ILE A 66 -12.31 3.06 -6.69
N ARG A 67 -11.33 2.30 -6.21
CA ARG A 67 -11.23 1.84 -4.83
C ARG A 67 -10.21 2.68 -4.10
N LEU A 68 -10.57 3.15 -2.90
CA LEU A 68 -9.67 3.91 -2.04
C LEU A 68 -9.55 3.19 -0.70
N VAL A 69 -8.32 2.99 -0.24
CA VAL A 69 -8.02 2.55 1.12
C VAL A 69 -8.44 3.65 2.09
N ALA A 70 -9.18 3.28 3.13
CA ALA A 70 -9.72 4.21 4.11
C ALA A 70 -9.77 3.59 5.50
N ASP A 71 -9.58 4.42 6.53
CA ASP A 71 -9.73 3.96 7.92
C ASP A 71 -11.20 3.57 8.21
N PRO A 72 -11.45 2.47 8.92
CA PRO A 72 -12.81 2.05 9.30
C PRO A 72 -13.64 3.17 9.93
N GLU A 73 -13.06 3.92 10.87
CA GLU A 73 -13.73 5.04 11.55
C GLU A 73 -14.12 6.15 10.57
N ALA A 74 -13.26 6.43 9.59
CA ALA A 74 -13.54 7.40 8.56
C ALA A 74 -14.68 6.93 7.64
N ILE A 75 -14.74 5.62 7.36
CA ILE A 75 -15.85 5.02 6.60
C ILE A 75 -17.17 5.19 7.34
N GLU A 76 -17.21 4.78 8.61
CA GLU A 76 -18.42 4.88 9.42
C GLU A 76 -18.92 6.32 9.56
N LYS A 77 -18.00 7.27 9.78
CA LYS A 77 -18.34 8.68 9.98
C LYS A 77 -18.86 9.36 8.73
N ASN A 78 -18.28 9.06 7.56
CA ASN A 78 -18.54 9.83 6.34
C ASN A 78 -19.47 9.14 5.33
N PHE A 79 -19.53 7.81 5.33
CA PHE A 79 -20.15 7.05 4.23
C PHE A 79 -21.27 6.09 4.64
N LYS A 80 -21.44 5.81 5.94
CA LYS A 80 -22.52 4.94 6.43
C LYS A 80 -23.90 5.42 5.98
N GLY A 81 -24.62 4.59 5.25
CA GLY A 81 -25.95 4.90 4.71
C GLY A 81 -25.98 5.98 3.61
N MET A 82 -24.83 6.32 3.02
CA MET A 82 -24.71 7.36 2.00
C MET A 82 -24.54 6.81 0.57
N GLU A 83 -24.82 5.52 0.34
CA GLU A 83 -24.69 4.90 -0.98
C GLU A 83 -25.53 5.65 -2.04
N GLY A 84 -24.95 5.81 -3.22
CA GLY A 84 -25.54 6.60 -4.30
C GLY A 84 -25.46 8.11 -4.12
N LYS A 85 -24.94 8.62 -2.99
CA LYS A 85 -24.77 10.06 -2.77
C LYS A 85 -23.52 10.60 -3.47
N LYS A 86 -23.54 11.90 -3.80
CA LYS A 86 -22.45 12.60 -4.48
C LYS A 86 -21.56 13.30 -3.47
N PHE A 87 -20.25 13.20 -3.70
CA PHE A 87 -19.24 13.79 -2.83
C PHE A 87 -18.23 14.58 -3.66
N GLN A 88 -17.70 15.65 -3.06
CA GLN A 88 -16.37 16.14 -3.41
C GLN A 88 -15.37 15.39 -2.52
N ILE A 89 -14.58 14.52 -3.13
CA ILE A 89 -13.62 13.65 -2.44
C ILE A 89 -12.19 14.09 -2.74
N THR A 90 -11.33 14.04 -1.73
CA THR A 90 -9.89 14.17 -1.87
C THR A 90 -9.24 12.81 -1.58
N TYR A 91 -8.41 12.36 -2.51
CA TYR A 91 -7.65 11.12 -2.39
C TYR A 91 -6.21 11.32 -2.85
N GLU A 92 -5.32 10.50 -2.31
CA GLU A 92 -3.89 10.55 -2.58
C GLU A 92 -3.41 9.26 -3.21
N LYS A 93 -2.47 9.35 -4.15
CA LYS A 93 -1.66 8.20 -4.54
C LYS A 93 -0.47 8.14 -3.60
N VAL A 94 -0.34 7.05 -2.85
CA VAL A 94 0.67 6.87 -1.81
C VAL A 94 1.51 5.65 -2.15
N TYR A 95 2.83 5.75 -2.00
CA TYR A 95 3.72 4.60 -1.89
C TYR A 95 3.93 4.31 -0.41
N GLY A 96 3.48 3.15 0.07
CA GLY A 96 3.43 2.82 1.48
C GLY A 96 3.23 1.33 1.71
N PHE A 97 3.10 0.95 2.98
CA PHE A 97 2.81 -0.44 3.36
C PHE A 97 1.31 -0.71 3.26
N VAL A 98 0.91 -1.68 2.44
CA VAL A 98 -0.48 -2.10 2.26
C VAL A 98 -0.55 -3.62 2.11
N GLY A 99 -1.39 -4.27 2.90
CA GLY A 99 -1.42 -5.74 2.98
C GLY A 99 -0.09 -6.29 3.50
N ASP A 100 0.57 -7.13 2.70
CA ASP A 100 1.79 -7.83 3.07
C ASP A 100 3.10 -7.16 2.58
N GLY A 101 3.02 -5.96 1.98
CA GLY A 101 4.18 -5.35 1.33
C GLY A 101 4.09 -3.87 1.03
N CYS A 102 5.15 -3.36 0.40
CA CYS A 102 5.25 -1.98 -0.05
C CYS A 102 4.70 -1.85 -1.47
N ASP A 103 3.67 -1.02 -1.67
CA ASP A 103 3.08 -0.80 -3.00
C ASP A 103 2.49 0.62 -3.12
N GLU A 104 2.13 0.99 -4.35
CA GLU A 104 1.36 2.19 -4.65
C GLU A 104 -0.15 1.91 -4.53
N TYR A 105 -0.84 2.66 -3.68
CA TYR A 105 -2.29 2.58 -3.52
C TYR A 105 -2.93 3.95 -3.48
N LEU A 106 -4.26 3.98 -3.65
CA LEU A 106 -5.05 5.20 -3.53
C LEU A 106 -5.64 5.26 -2.12
N ARG A 107 -5.35 6.34 -1.39
CA ARG A 107 -5.81 6.56 -0.02
C ARG A 107 -6.88 7.64 0.03
N PHE A 108 -7.94 7.38 0.80
CA PHE A 108 -8.93 8.37 1.18
C PHE A 108 -8.34 9.41 2.14
N VAL A 109 -8.58 10.70 1.87
CA VAL A 109 -8.13 11.79 2.76
C VAL A 109 -9.32 12.53 3.36
N SER A 110 -10.27 12.97 2.52
CA SER A 110 -11.46 13.68 3.00
C SER A 110 -12.61 13.59 2.00
N ALA A 111 -13.83 13.71 2.48
CA ALA A 111 -15.02 13.82 1.65
C ALA A 111 -15.94 14.90 2.21
N LYS A 112 -16.55 15.65 1.30
CA LYS A 112 -17.64 16.58 1.57
C LYS A 112 -18.86 16.14 0.77
N ASN A 113 -19.96 15.88 1.45
CA ASN A 113 -21.23 15.61 0.78
C ASN A 113 -21.67 16.89 0.03
N ILE A 114 -22.02 16.73 -1.24
CA ILE A 114 -22.45 17.84 -2.12
C ILE A 114 -23.86 17.62 -2.68
N ASN A 115 -24.58 16.63 -2.13
CA ASN A 115 -26.01 16.47 -2.37
C ASN A 115 -26.85 17.43 -1.55
#